data_AF-A0A3A8L632-F1
#
_entry.id   AF-A0A3A8L632-F1
#
_cell.length_a   1.000
_cell.length_b   1.000
_cell.length_c   1.000
_cell.angle_alpha   90.00
_cell.angle_beta   90.00
_cell.angle_gamma   90.00
#
_symmetry.space_group_name_H-M   'P 1'
#
loop_
_entity.id
_entity.type
_entity.pdbx_description
1 polymer ?
#
loop_
_entity_poly.entity_id
_entity_poly.type
_entity_poly.pdbx_seq_one_letter_code
_entity_poly.pdbx_strand_id
1 'polypeptide(L)'
;MLTVAIASEFQAYDGELYRYLLERILGTSVQAWKSEIEFNGCRHVRKQAGLYLEEAARQGVRHALVAIDNDGGSKRGLPHLTEHDATRECADPDGCRVCWLHSTLPTSWREDPYRSCVVVPVQTLETWLLVSKNHRFTEPSPEQRYQRTVLKKDCFGKPLPSSQEQKRIALEWLQHPEALARLAQRPSFQAFIDQVKTW
;
A
#
# COMPACT_ATOMS: atom_id res chain seq x y z
N MET A 1 -3.72 -19.80 8.39
CA MET A 1 -4.02 -19.08 7.14
C MET A 1 -4.88 -17.89 7.50
N LEU A 2 -4.45 -16.68 7.16
CA LEU A 2 -5.12 -15.43 7.50
C LEU A 2 -5.87 -14.92 6.26
N THR A 3 -7.16 -14.65 6.40
CA THR A 3 -7.93 -14.00 5.33
C THR A 3 -7.86 -12.49 5.52
N VAL A 4 -7.41 -11.77 4.49
CA VAL A 4 -7.24 -10.31 4.50
C VAL A 4 -8.02 -9.70 3.34
N ALA A 5 -8.83 -8.68 3.61
CA ALA A 5 -9.49 -7.88 2.60
C ALA A 5 -8.48 -6.91 1.97
N ILE A 6 -7.97 -7.24 0.78
CA ILE A 6 -6.99 -6.43 0.07
C ILE A 6 -7.71 -5.65 -1.03
N ALA A 7 -7.78 -4.33 -0.88
CA ALA A 7 -8.37 -3.39 -1.81
C ALA A 7 -7.25 -2.63 -2.55
N SER A 8 -7.20 -2.76 -3.87
CA SER A 8 -6.32 -1.98 -4.74
C SER A 8 -6.96 -1.81 -6.12
N GLU A 9 -6.67 -0.70 -6.81
CA GLU A 9 -7.16 -0.43 -8.17
C GLU A 9 -6.68 -1.49 -9.18
N PHE A 10 -5.47 -2.05 -8.98
CA PHE A 10 -4.89 -3.07 -9.87
C PHE A 10 -4.63 -4.38 -9.11
N GLN A 11 -5.70 -5.07 -8.71
CA GLN A 11 -5.62 -6.29 -7.89
C GLN A 11 -4.66 -7.35 -8.40
N ALA A 12 -4.68 -7.63 -9.71
CA ALA A 12 -3.86 -8.68 -10.31
C ALA A 12 -2.34 -8.46 -10.18
N TYR A 13 -1.91 -7.22 -9.91
CA TYR A 13 -0.52 -6.84 -9.70
C TYR A 13 -0.30 -6.31 -8.29
N ASP A 14 -0.89 -5.16 -7.93
CA ASP A 14 -0.70 -4.50 -6.64
C ASP A 14 -1.22 -5.36 -5.48
N GLY A 15 -2.43 -5.91 -5.62
CA GLY A 15 -3.04 -6.76 -4.60
C GLY A 15 -2.20 -8.00 -4.31
N GLU A 16 -1.66 -8.65 -5.35
CA GLU A 16 -0.77 -9.80 -5.18
C GLU A 16 0.57 -9.46 -4.52
N LEU A 17 1.15 -8.30 -4.84
CA LEU A 17 2.39 -7.85 -4.19
C LEU A 17 2.16 -7.52 -2.72
N TYR A 18 1.05 -6.85 -2.38
CA TYR A 18 0.70 -6.60 -0.99
C TYR A 18 0.38 -7.88 -0.24
N ARG A 19 -0.38 -8.82 -0.83
CA ARG A 19 -0.63 -10.15 -0.26
C ARG A 19 0.69 -10.84 0.08
N TYR A 20 1.62 -10.87 -0.86
CA TYR A 20 2.95 -11.45 -0.65
C TYR A 20 3.72 -10.76 0.47
N LEU A 21 3.77 -9.42 0.49
CA LEU A 21 4.45 -8.67 1.55
C LEU A 21 3.84 -8.95 2.93
N LEU A 22 2.51 -9.01 3.05
CA LEU A 22 1.83 -9.37 4.28
C LEU A 22 2.20 -10.77 4.75
N GLU A 23 2.25 -11.77 3.86
CA GLU A 23 2.71 -13.14 4.22
C GLU A 23 4.11 -13.13 4.81
N ARG A 24 5.01 -12.36 4.16
CA ARG A 24 6.41 -12.28 4.56
C ARG A 24 6.60 -11.55 5.89
N ILE A 25 5.79 -10.53 6.17
CA ILE A 25 5.84 -9.76 7.43
C ILE A 25 5.23 -10.55 8.59
N LEU A 26 4.07 -11.18 8.36
CA LEU A 26 3.30 -11.88 9.40
C LEU A 26 3.80 -13.31 9.66
N GLY A 27 4.57 -13.90 8.75
CA GLY A 27 5.05 -15.28 8.87
C GLY A 27 3.93 -16.33 8.76
N THR A 28 2.75 -15.95 8.25
CA THR A 28 1.62 -16.85 7.98
C THR A 28 1.15 -16.67 6.54
N SER A 29 0.61 -17.73 5.94
CA SER A 29 -0.06 -17.60 4.64
C SER A 29 -1.27 -16.66 4.72
N VAL A 30 -1.42 -15.82 3.71
CA VAL A 30 -2.44 -14.79 3.55
C VAL A 30 -3.25 -15.09 2.30
N GLN A 31 -4.55 -15.26 2.50
CA GLN A 31 -5.55 -15.36 1.44
C GLN A 31 -6.21 -13.99 1.24
N ALA A 32 -6.15 -13.47 0.02
CA ALA A 32 -6.88 -12.26 -0.33
C ALA A 32 -8.39 -12.57 -0.41
N TRP A 33 -9.18 -11.88 0.40
CA TRP A 33 -10.63 -11.86 0.25
C TRP A 33 -11.02 -11.01 -0.96
N LYS A 34 -12.03 -11.47 -1.70
CA LYS A 34 -12.49 -10.85 -2.95
C LYS A 34 -13.92 -10.37 -2.78
N SER A 35 -14.22 -9.25 -3.43
CA SER A 35 -15.54 -8.64 -3.53
C SER A 35 -15.81 -8.26 -4.98
N GLU A 36 -17.08 -8.12 -5.33
CA GLU A 36 -17.52 -7.50 -6.59
C GLU A 36 -17.33 -5.97 -6.60
N ILE A 37 -16.97 -5.37 -5.46
CA ILE A 37 -16.70 -3.94 -5.36
C ILE A 37 -15.36 -3.63 -6.02
N GLU A 38 -15.41 -2.92 -7.14
CA GLU A 38 -14.24 -2.45 -7.87
C GLU A 38 -13.79 -1.06 -7.43
N PHE A 39 -12.48 -0.85 -7.42
CA PHE A 39 -11.85 0.42 -7.09
C PHE A 39 -11.27 1.06 -8.35
N ASN A 40 -11.67 2.31 -8.64
CA ASN A 40 -11.19 3.06 -9.78
C ASN A 40 -10.99 4.53 -9.42
N GLY A 41 -9.75 4.92 -9.14
CA GLY A 41 -9.37 6.25 -8.70
C GLY A 41 -9.64 6.50 -7.20
N CYS A 42 -8.84 7.41 -6.62
CA CYS A 42 -8.89 7.75 -5.20
C CYS A 42 -10.28 8.16 -4.69
N ARG A 43 -11.10 8.84 -5.51
CA ARG A 43 -12.47 9.25 -5.13
C ARG A 43 -13.42 8.06 -4.97
N HIS A 44 -13.30 7.04 -5.81
CA HIS A 44 -14.10 5.82 -5.65
C HIS A 44 -13.62 5.01 -4.46
N VAL A 45 -12.29 4.88 -4.27
CA VAL A 45 -11.73 4.24 -3.06
C VAL A 45 -12.32 4.86 -1.80
N ARG A 46 -12.30 6.19 -1.68
CA ARG A 46 -12.89 6.87 -0.54
C ARG A 46 -14.37 6.54 -0.31
N LYS A 47 -15.18 6.55 -1.37
CA LYS A 47 -16.63 6.31 -1.27
C LYS A 47 -16.96 4.86 -0.95
N GLN A 48 -16.19 3.91 -1.48
CA GLN A 48 -16.51 2.48 -1.46
C GLN A 48 -15.80 1.71 -0.35
N ALA A 49 -14.70 2.24 0.22
CA ALA A 49 -13.93 1.53 1.23
C ALA A 49 -14.76 1.11 2.45
N GLY A 50 -15.67 1.97 2.93
CA GLY A 50 -16.58 1.62 4.03
C GLY A 50 -17.45 0.41 3.70
N LEU A 51 -18.13 0.43 2.55
CA LEU A 51 -18.98 -0.68 2.08
C LEU A 51 -18.17 -1.98 1.87
N TYR A 52 -16.98 -1.86 1.30
CA TYR A 52 -16.07 -3.00 1.11
C TYR A 52 -15.67 -3.64 2.44
N LEU A 53 -15.32 -2.83 3.44
CA LEU A 53 -14.96 -3.29 4.78
C LEU A 53 -16.15 -3.89 5.54
N GLU A 54 -17.34 -3.30 5.41
CA GLU A 54 -18.57 -3.86 5.99
C GLU A 54 -18.89 -5.23 5.40
N GLU A 55 -18.79 -5.39 4.08
CA GLU A 55 -19.04 -6.65 3.41
C GLU A 55 -18.01 -7.71 3.80
N ALA A 56 -16.73 -7.33 3.89
CA ALA A 56 -15.68 -8.20 4.42
C ALA A 56 -16.01 -8.66 5.85
N ALA A 57 -16.45 -7.73 6.71
CA ALA A 57 -16.82 -8.02 8.09
C ALA A 57 -17.99 -9.03 8.19
N ARG A 58 -19.01 -8.88 7.34
CA ARG A 58 -20.16 -9.82 7.27
C ARG A 58 -19.73 -11.24 6.92
N GLN A 59 -18.67 -11.39 6.14
CA GLN A 59 -18.08 -12.68 5.77
C GLN A 59 -16.99 -13.16 6.76
N GLY A 60 -16.90 -12.55 7.94
CA GLY A 60 -15.97 -12.96 8.98
C GLY A 60 -14.52 -12.47 8.80
N VAL A 61 -14.24 -11.66 7.78
CA VAL A 61 -12.91 -11.06 7.60
C VAL A 61 -12.69 -9.96 8.62
N ARG A 62 -11.50 -9.93 9.22
CA ARG A 62 -11.17 -8.98 10.30
C ARG A 62 -9.93 -8.15 10.04
N HIS A 63 -9.17 -8.44 8.98
CA HIS A 63 -7.97 -7.69 8.61
C HIS A 63 -8.13 -7.13 7.21
N ALA A 64 -7.66 -5.93 6.98
CA ALA A 64 -7.78 -5.26 5.70
C ALA A 64 -6.54 -4.44 5.35
N LEU A 65 -6.28 -4.35 4.06
CA LEU A 65 -5.31 -3.42 3.48
C LEU A 65 -6.02 -2.67 2.34
N VAL A 66 -6.05 -1.35 2.42
CA VAL A 66 -6.59 -0.50 1.35
C VAL A 66 -5.47 0.33 0.76
N ALA A 67 -5.11 0.02 -0.47
CA ALA A 67 -4.14 0.77 -1.24
C ALA A 67 -4.84 1.93 -1.94
N ILE A 68 -4.32 3.14 -1.78
CA ILE A 68 -4.86 4.35 -2.43
C ILE A 68 -3.79 5.04 -3.25
N ASP A 69 -4.19 5.49 -4.43
CA ASP A 69 -3.39 6.39 -5.24
C ASP A 69 -3.18 7.72 -4.49
N ASN A 70 -1.95 7.99 -4.05
CA ASN A 70 -1.52 9.24 -3.44
C ASN A 70 -0.83 10.17 -4.45
N ASP A 71 -1.35 10.25 -5.68
CA ASP A 71 -0.79 11.12 -6.72
C ASP A 71 -0.72 12.56 -6.23
N GLY A 72 0.52 13.02 -6.10
CA GLY A 72 0.86 14.26 -5.42
C GLY A 72 1.77 14.08 -4.20
N GLY A 73 2.21 12.88 -3.82
CA GLY A 73 3.22 12.68 -2.76
C GLY A 73 4.48 13.56 -2.92
N SER A 74 4.83 13.93 -4.16
CA SER A 74 5.89 14.90 -4.45
C SER A 74 5.58 16.37 -4.15
N LYS A 75 4.30 16.72 -4.00
CA LYS A 75 3.80 18.02 -3.57
C LYS A 75 3.23 18.01 -2.14
N ARG A 76 2.89 16.84 -1.61
CA ARG A 76 2.05 16.61 -0.41
C ARG A 76 2.79 15.89 0.73
N GLY A 77 4.05 15.50 0.51
CA GLY A 77 4.83 14.70 1.46
C GLY A 77 4.34 13.24 1.54
N LEU A 78 5.19 12.36 2.11
CA LEU A 78 4.78 10.99 2.40
C LEU A 78 4.03 10.94 3.74
N PRO A 79 2.99 10.09 3.85
CA PRO A 79 2.48 9.71 5.16
C PRO A 79 3.64 9.20 6.01
N HIS A 80 3.65 9.53 7.31
CA HIS A 80 4.62 9.05 8.30
C HIS A 80 6.01 9.71 8.29
N LEU A 81 6.20 10.84 7.59
CA LEU A 81 7.33 11.74 7.87
C LEU A 81 7.05 12.55 9.14
N THR A 82 8.10 12.94 9.89
CA THR A 82 7.96 13.69 11.14
C THR A 82 7.19 15.02 10.98
N GLU A 83 7.29 15.63 9.81
CA GLU A 83 6.60 16.88 9.48
C GLU A 83 5.17 16.68 8.96
N HIS A 84 4.69 15.43 8.87
CA HIS A 84 3.39 15.09 8.31
C HIS A 84 2.26 15.25 9.34
N ASP A 85 1.59 16.40 9.31
CA ASP A 85 0.43 16.69 10.15
C ASP A 85 -0.87 16.13 9.52
N ALA A 86 -1.33 14.98 10.01
CA ALA A 86 -2.54 14.34 9.50
C ALA A 86 -3.80 15.21 9.60
N THR A 87 -3.92 16.09 10.59
CA THR A 87 -5.07 16.98 10.73
C THR A 87 -5.06 18.05 9.65
N ARG A 88 -3.90 18.68 9.42
CA ARG A 88 -3.73 19.65 8.33
C ARG A 88 -3.97 19.00 6.96
N GLU A 89 -3.40 17.83 6.74
CA GLU A 89 -3.51 17.10 5.47
C GLU A 89 -4.95 16.65 5.15
N CYS A 90 -5.75 16.31 6.16
CA CYS A 90 -7.16 16.00 5.96
C CYS A 90 -8.04 17.23 5.65
N ALA A 91 -7.63 18.41 6.10
CA ALA A 91 -8.34 19.67 5.87
C ALA A 91 -8.05 20.27 4.47
N ASP A 92 -6.91 19.93 3.88
CA ASP A 92 -6.53 20.37 2.54
C ASP A 92 -7.20 19.48 1.46
N PRO A 93 -7.99 20.05 0.52
CA PRO A 93 -8.55 19.31 -0.62
C PRO A 93 -7.49 18.60 -1.47
N ASP A 94 -6.26 19.14 -1.46
CA ASP A 94 -5.08 18.60 -2.11
C ASP A 94 -4.09 17.97 -1.13
N GLY A 95 -4.51 17.68 0.11
CA GLY A 95 -3.66 17.00 1.09
C GLY A 95 -3.49 15.51 0.84
N CYS A 96 -2.93 14.83 1.83
CA CYS A 96 -2.58 13.41 1.78
C CYS A 96 -3.80 12.50 1.71
N ARG A 97 -3.89 11.75 0.61
CA ARG A 97 -5.04 10.87 0.35
C ARG A 97 -5.07 9.65 1.26
N VAL A 98 -3.92 9.24 1.81
CA VAL A 98 -3.84 8.20 2.84
C VAL A 98 -4.53 8.67 4.12
N CYS A 99 -4.17 9.87 4.62
CA CYS A 99 -4.81 10.47 5.80
C CYS A 99 -6.31 10.69 5.56
N TRP A 100 -6.64 11.20 4.37
CA TRP A 100 -8.02 11.41 3.96
C TRP A 100 -8.85 10.12 3.99
N LEU A 101 -8.36 9.06 3.35
CA LEU A 101 -9.03 7.76 3.35
C LEU A 101 -9.13 7.20 4.77
N HIS A 102 -8.04 7.22 5.52
CA HIS A 102 -8.03 6.76 6.91
C HIS A 102 -9.11 7.50 7.73
N SER A 103 -9.22 8.82 7.63
CA SER A 103 -10.27 9.57 8.37
C SER A 103 -11.71 9.13 8.04
N THR A 104 -11.93 8.52 6.86
CA THR A 104 -13.26 8.09 6.41
C THR A 104 -13.59 6.61 6.62
N LEU A 105 -12.64 5.77 7.03
CA LEU A 105 -12.95 4.36 7.30
C LEU A 105 -13.84 4.25 8.56
N PRO A 106 -14.64 3.18 8.71
CA PRO A 106 -15.37 2.95 9.94
C PRO A 106 -14.43 2.85 11.15
N THR A 107 -14.82 3.40 12.30
CA THR A 107 -13.98 3.44 13.52
C THR A 107 -13.58 2.04 14.00
N SER A 108 -14.48 1.07 13.86
CA SER A 108 -14.24 -0.35 14.17
C SER A 108 -13.08 -0.99 13.42
N TRP A 109 -12.61 -0.37 12.33
CA TRP A 109 -11.47 -0.84 11.55
C TRP A 109 -10.17 -0.04 11.83
N ARG A 110 -10.25 1.06 12.58
CA ARG A 110 -9.14 2.01 12.80
C ARG A 110 -8.70 2.14 14.25
N GLU A 111 -9.58 1.83 15.18
CA GLU A 111 -9.40 2.07 16.61
C GLU A 111 -9.38 0.76 17.39
N ASP A 112 -8.86 0.83 18.62
CA ASP A 112 -8.84 -0.30 19.54
C ASP A 112 -10.27 -0.80 19.86
N PRO A 113 -10.46 -2.10 20.09
CA PRO A 113 -9.43 -3.14 20.19
C PRO A 113 -9.05 -3.78 18.84
N TYR A 114 -9.63 -3.33 17.73
CA TYR A 114 -9.54 -4.09 16.48
C TYR A 114 -8.48 -3.58 15.51
N ARG A 115 -8.22 -2.26 15.43
CA ARG A 115 -7.26 -1.58 14.52
C ARG A 115 -6.64 -2.47 13.45
N SER A 116 -7.45 -2.88 12.48
CA SER A 116 -7.11 -3.97 11.58
C SER A 116 -7.10 -3.57 10.11
N CYS A 117 -7.36 -2.31 9.79
CA CYS A 117 -7.24 -1.78 8.44
C CYS A 117 -5.98 -0.92 8.30
N VAL A 118 -5.11 -1.33 7.38
CA VAL A 118 -3.91 -0.57 6.99
C VAL A 118 -4.19 0.16 5.70
N VAL A 119 -3.87 1.46 5.65
CA VAL A 119 -3.96 2.25 4.43
C VAL A 119 -2.55 2.49 3.90
N VAL A 120 -2.30 2.14 2.64
CA VAL A 120 -0.98 2.29 2.02
C VAL A 120 -1.04 3.13 0.74
N PRO A 121 -0.06 4.01 0.49
CA PRO A 121 0.04 4.70 -0.77
C PRO A 121 0.57 3.73 -1.85
N VAL A 122 -0.07 3.71 -3.00
CA VAL A 122 0.33 2.79 -4.07
C VAL A 122 1.73 3.10 -4.62
N GLN A 123 2.14 4.38 -4.60
CA GLN A 123 3.44 4.86 -5.09
C GLN A 123 4.65 4.29 -4.34
N THR A 124 4.50 3.95 -3.05
CA THR A 124 5.63 3.42 -2.28
C THR A 124 5.99 2.01 -2.73
N LEU A 125 5.06 1.28 -3.35
CA LEU A 125 5.29 -0.08 -3.81
C LEU A 125 6.42 -0.14 -4.85
N GLU A 126 6.41 0.71 -5.87
CA GLU A 126 7.51 0.72 -6.85
C GLU A 126 8.85 1.12 -6.24
N THR A 127 8.85 2.05 -5.28
CA THR A 127 10.08 2.39 -4.55
C THR A 127 10.60 1.19 -3.78
N TRP A 128 9.73 0.48 -3.06
CA TRP A 128 10.10 -0.74 -2.35
C TRP A 128 10.70 -1.78 -3.32
N LEU A 129 10.09 -1.99 -4.49
CA LEU A 129 10.64 -2.89 -5.50
C LEU A 129 12.03 -2.48 -6.01
N LEU A 130 12.29 -1.18 -6.15
CA LEU A 130 13.64 -0.70 -6.50
C LEU A 130 14.64 -0.97 -5.37
N VAL A 131 14.25 -0.74 -4.11
CA VAL A 131 15.11 -1.02 -2.94
C VAL A 131 15.39 -2.52 -2.80
N SER A 132 14.40 -3.39 -3.03
CA SER A 132 14.62 -4.84 -2.96
C SER A 132 15.65 -5.31 -4.00
N LYS A 133 15.67 -4.69 -5.19
CA LYS A 133 16.70 -4.85 -6.24
C LYS A 133 18.08 -4.25 -5.89
N ASN A 134 18.26 -3.70 -4.69
CA ASN A 134 19.49 -3.01 -4.27
C ASN A 134 19.74 -1.69 -5.04
N HIS A 135 18.68 -1.04 -5.54
CA HIS A 135 18.81 0.30 -6.08
C HIS A 135 19.03 1.29 -4.92
N ARG A 136 19.98 2.21 -5.09
CA ARG A 136 20.30 3.24 -4.10
C ARG A 136 19.72 4.57 -4.52
N PHE A 137 19.09 5.26 -3.59
CA PHE A 137 18.53 6.60 -3.81
C PHE A 137 19.29 7.64 -3.02
N THR A 138 19.38 8.84 -3.58
CA THR A 138 19.64 10.05 -2.80
C THR A 138 18.31 10.61 -2.32
N GLU A 139 18.31 11.21 -1.13
CA GLU A 139 17.15 11.91 -0.60
C GLU A 139 16.92 13.23 -1.35
N PRO A 140 15.67 13.69 -1.54
CA PRO A 140 14.43 13.02 -1.15
C PRO A 140 14.14 11.78 -2.00
N SER A 141 13.42 10.82 -1.43
CA SER A 141 13.19 9.51 -2.02
C SER A 141 12.36 9.58 -3.33
N PRO A 142 12.42 8.56 -4.19
CA PRO A 142 11.75 8.58 -5.50
C PRO A 142 10.24 8.77 -5.43
N GLU A 143 9.56 8.15 -4.47
CA GLU A 143 8.12 8.33 -4.24
C GLU A 143 7.74 9.76 -3.83
N GLN A 144 8.71 10.57 -3.40
CA GLN A 144 8.57 12.01 -3.14
C GLN A 144 8.88 12.87 -4.36
N ARG A 145 9.31 12.32 -5.48
CA ARG A 145 9.73 13.10 -6.66
C ARG A 145 9.02 12.71 -7.93
N TYR A 146 8.78 11.42 -8.09
CA TYR A 146 8.33 10.85 -9.34
C TYR A 146 6.88 10.38 -9.25
N GLN A 147 6.18 10.54 -10.37
CA GLN A 147 4.90 9.87 -10.57
C GLN A 147 5.12 8.37 -10.66
N ARG A 148 4.11 7.59 -10.26
CA ARG A 148 4.13 6.12 -10.29
C ARG A 148 4.55 5.57 -11.66
N THR A 149 4.07 6.16 -12.74
CA THR A 149 4.38 5.73 -14.11
C THR A 149 5.86 5.86 -14.47
N VAL A 150 6.57 6.82 -13.88
CA VAL A 150 8.02 6.98 -14.02
C VAL A 150 8.73 5.88 -13.23
N LEU A 151 8.34 5.68 -11.95
CA LEU A 151 8.92 4.62 -11.11
C LEU A 151 8.75 3.23 -11.72
N LYS A 152 7.60 2.92 -12.32
CA LYS A 152 7.39 1.65 -13.03
C LYS A 152 8.35 1.46 -14.20
N LYS A 153 8.63 2.52 -14.97
CA LYS A 153 9.59 2.46 -16.09
C LYS A 153 11.01 2.27 -15.58
N ASP A 154 11.36 2.85 -14.44
CA ASP A 154 12.67 2.67 -13.82
C ASP A 154 12.83 1.26 -13.22
N CYS A 155 11.75 0.68 -12.68
CA CYS A 155 11.71 -0.71 -12.22
C CYS A 155 11.92 -1.69 -13.39
N PHE A 156 11.06 -1.60 -14.41
CA PHE A 156 10.87 -2.68 -15.39
C PHE A 156 11.48 -2.39 -16.77
N GLY A 157 11.99 -1.18 -17.00
CA GLY A 157 12.56 -0.77 -18.27
C GLY A 157 11.54 -0.27 -19.30
N LYS A 158 12.05 0.01 -20.51
CA LYS A 158 11.28 0.41 -21.68
C LYS A 158 11.58 -0.56 -22.84
N PRO A 159 10.56 -1.09 -23.55
CA PRO A 159 9.12 -0.92 -23.30
C PRO A 159 8.68 -1.55 -21.97
N LEU A 160 7.58 -1.06 -21.41
CA LEU A 160 7.04 -1.61 -20.17
C LEU A 160 6.44 -3.00 -20.45
N PRO A 161 6.82 -4.06 -19.69
CA PRO A 161 6.29 -5.40 -19.91
C PRO A 161 4.81 -5.51 -19.49
N SER A 162 4.15 -6.62 -19.82
CA SER A 162 2.76 -6.87 -19.42
C SER A 162 2.61 -6.92 -17.89
N SER A 163 1.42 -6.64 -17.35
CA SER A 163 1.18 -6.68 -15.90
C SER A 163 1.49 -8.04 -15.27
N GLN A 164 1.25 -9.13 -16.01
CA GLN A 164 1.59 -10.48 -15.57
C GLN A 164 3.11 -10.66 -15.43
N GLU A 165 3.87 -10.14 -16.40
CA GLU A 165 5.32 -10.23 -16.38
C GLU A 165 5.93 -9.29 -15.33
N GLN A 166 5.39 -8.07 -15.17
CA GLN A 166 5.74 -7.17 -14.07
C GLN A 166 5.56 -7.85 -12.71
N LYS A 167 4.44 -8.55 -12.50
CA LYS A 167 4.18 -9.30 -11.26
C LYS A 167 5.24 -10.38 -11.05
N ARG A 168 5.52 -11.19 -12.08
CA ARG A 168 6.50 -12.29 -12.02
C ARG A 168 7.86 -11.76 -11.59
N ILE A 169 8.35 -10.72 -12.26
CA ILE A 169 9.64 -10.08 -11.98
C ILE A 169 9.67 -9.48 -10.57
N ALA A 170 8.61 -8.76 -10.17
CA ALA A 170 8.54 -8.13 -8.85
C ALA A 170 8.55 -9.15 -7.70
N LEU A 171 7.82 -10.27 -7.87
CA LEU A 171 7.82 -11.35 -6.88
C LEU A 171 9.19 -12.04 -6.79
N GLU A 172 9.88 -12.23 -7.91
CA GLU A 172 11.25 -12.76 -7.95
C GLU A 172 12.20 -11.88 -7.11
N TRP A 173 12.11 -10.56 -7.25
CA TRP A 173 12.92 -9.63 -6.44
C TRP A 173 12.58 -9.69 -4.95
N LEU A 174 11.30 -9.79 -4.59
CA LEU A 174 10.85 -9.87 -3.20
C LEU A 174 11.14 -11.24 -2.54
N GLN A 175 11.36 -12.28 -3.34
CA GLN A 175 11.73 -13.62 -2.85
C GLN A 175 13.17 -13.71 -2.38
N HIS A 176 14.05 -12.79 -2.79
CA HIS A 176 15.42 -12.78 -2.28
C HIS A 176 15.45 -12.68 -0.73
N PRO A 177 16.28 -13.48 -0.04
CA PRO A 177 16.31 -13.51 1.43
C PRO A 177 16.55 -12.15 2.08
N GLU A 178 17.36 -11.31 1.43
CA GLU A 178 17.72 -9.97 1.92
C GLU A 178 16.68 -8.89 1.58
N ALA A 179 15.67 -9.20 0.76
CA ALA A 179 14.74 -8.20 0.26
C ALA A 179 14.02 -7.47 1.39
N LEU A 180 13.39 -8.21 2.33
CA LEU A 180 12.71 -7.60 3.48
C LEU A 180 13.67 -6.80 4.37
N ALA A 181 14.90 -7.28 4.58
CA ALA A 181 15.88 -6.59 5.39
C ALA A 181 16.28 -5.24 4.76
N ARG A 182 16.44 -5.19 3.43
CA ARG A 182 16.68 -3.93 2.69
C ARG A 182 15.47 -3.01 2.75
N LEU A 183 14.27 -3.57 2.59
CA LEU A 183 13.03 -2.80 2.67
C LEU A 183 12.84 -2.17 4.05
N ALA A 184 13.10 -2.89 5.13
CA ALA A 184 12.96 -2.42 6.51
C ALA A 184 13.86 -1.21 6.84
N GLN A 185 14.92 -0.97 6.06
CA GLN A 185 15.74 0.24 6.19
C GLN A 185 15.03 1.50 5.67
N ARG A 186 13.90 1.37 4.96
CA ARG A 186 13.12 2.50 4.47
C ARG A 186 12.04 2.90 5.49
N PRO A 187 11.98 4.19 5.90
CA PRO A 187 10.96 4.66 6.82
C PRO A 187 9.52 4.35 6.37
N SER A 188 9.23 4.49 5.08
CA SER A 188 7.90 4.20 4.52
C SER A 188 7.50 2.73 4.65
N PHE A 189 8.44 1.80 4.52
CA PHE A 189 8.17 0.37 4.70
C PHE A 189 8.14 -0.01 6.18
N GLN A 190 8.99 0.61 7.03
CA GLN A 190 8.97 0.37 8.47
C GLN A 190 7.62 0.80 9.07
N ALA A 191 7.10 1.97 8.68
CA ALA A 191 5.77 2.41 9.09
C ALA A 191 4.65 1.46 8.64
N PHE A 192 4.80 0.81 7.49
CA PHE A 192 3.90 -0.24 7.03
C PHE A 192 4.00 -1.50 7.91
N ILE A 193 5.22 -1.96 8.22
CA ILE A 193 5.45 -3.09 9.13
C ILE A 193 4.81 -2.82 10.48
N ASP A 194 5.01 -1.63 11.04
CA ASP A 194 4.52 -1.28 12.37
C ASP A 194 2.98 -1.32 12.42
N GLN A 195 2.31 -0.82 11.37
CA GLN A 195 0.85 -0.91 11.24
C GLN A 195 0.33 -2.34 11.07
N VAL A 196 1.07 -3.20 10.35
CA VAL A 196 0.70 -4.61 10.16
C VAL A 196 0.91 -5.41 11.45
N LYS A 197 1.92 -5.06 12.26
CA LYS A 197 2.21 -5.74 13.53
C LYS A 197 1.24 -5.39 14.67
N THR A 198 0.41 -4.35 14.50
CA THR A 198 -0.66 -4.03 15.45
C THR A 198 -1.96 -4.81 15.21
N TRP A 199 -1.98 -5.67 14.19
CA TRP A 199 -3.10 -6.60 13.93
C TRP A 199 -3.21 -7.70 14.98
#